data_AF-A0A2M7VCD1-F1
#
_entry.id   AF-A0A2M7VCD1-F1
#
_cell.length_a   1.000
_cell.length_b   1.000
_cell.length_c   1.000
_cell.angle_alpha   90.00
_cell.angle_beta   90.00
_cell.angle_gamma   90.00
#
_symmetry.space_group_name_H-M   'P 1'
#
loop_
_entity.id
_entity.type
_entity.pdbx_description
1 polymer ?
#
loop_
_entity_poly.entity_id
_entity_poly.type
_entity_poly.pdbx_seq_one_letter_code
_entity_poly.pdbx_strand_id
1 'polypeptide(L)'
;EYKKNSLPKYSETLRGNRQEPMSFLILAKNDNELVKFFKKSAWYEADYFNRYSLLKLVETSALNKSYLTGPVTPSFWNSNVHDLSFQKPTPKNTIRERHHVRFWKTNIFTIFGKRLYVGTASYDTRIKWLITHKIDPNIDAEREYLFKDLLKSGMILDYQKIQLVGKTTGINFAGDVFYTDGKAYFIELN
;
A
#
# COMPACT_ATOMS: atom_id res chain seq x y z
N GLU A 1 16.41 -19.50 -8.34
CA GLU A 1 15.26 -20.44 -8.42
C GLU A 1 14.03 -19.83 -7.77
N TYR A 2 13.00 -19.50 -8.54
CA TYR A 2 11.67 -19.17 -8.02
C TYR A 2 11.06 -20.47 -7.48
N LYS A 3 10.94 -20.62 -6.15
CA LYS A 3 10.16 -21.72 -5.56
C LYS A 3 8.71 -21.51 -5.94
N LYS A 4 8.22 -22.34 -6.86
CA LYS A 4 6.89 -22.29 -7.51
C LYS A 4 5.68 -22.33 -6.56
N ASN A 5 5.90 -22.48 -5.25
CA ASN A 5 4.87 -22.65 -4.21
C ASN A 5 4.99 -21.65 -3.02
N SER A 6 5.84 -20.63 -3.09
CA SER A 6 5.92 -19.62 -2.01
C SER A 6 5.39 -18.27 -2.48
N LEU A 7 4.40 -17.74 -1.76
CA LEU A 7 3.89 -16.38 -1.94
C LEU A 7 5.05 -15.37 -1.91
N PRO A 8 5.28 -14.57 -2.98
CA PRO A 8 6.33 -13.56 -2.98
C PRO A 8 6.17 -12.60 -1.81
N LYS A 9 7.25 -12.38 -1.07
CA LYS A 9 7.23 -11.60 0.18
C LYS A 9 7.59 -10.13 0.01
N TYR A 10 8.02 -9.74 -1.19
CA TYR A 10 8.50 -8.40 -1.52
C TYR A 10 7.76 -7.88 -2.73
N SER A 11 7.53 -6.56 -2.76
CA SER A 11 7.23 -5.86 -4.01
C SER A 11 8.49 -5.82 -4.87
N GLU A 12 8.33 -5.46 -6.14
CA GLU A 12 9.40 -5.46 -7.11
C GLU A 12 9.36 -4.25 -8.03
N THR A 13 10.52 -3.93 -8.60
CA THR A 13 10.63 -3.03 -9.76
C THR A 13 10.07 -3.70 -11.02
N LEU A 14 9.88 -2.93 -12.10
CA LEU A 14 9.65 -3.47 -13.45
C LEU A 14 10.68 -4.51 -13.91
N ARG A 15 11.90 -4.47 -13.36
CA ARG A 15 12.98 -5.43 -13.67
C ARG A 15 13.01 -6.64 -12.72
N GLY A 16 12.02 -6.78 -11.83
CA GLY A 16 11.95 -7.88 -10.85
C GLY A 16 12.85 -7.72 -9.63
N ASN A 17 13.58 -6.60 -9.49
CA ASN A 17 14.39 -6.35 -8.29
C ASN A 17 13.48 -6.09 -7.07
N ARG A 18 13.77 -6.76 -5.95
CA ARG A 18 13.03 -6.62 -4.68
C ARG A 18 13.04 -5.20 -4.16
N GLN A 19 11.91 -4.78 -3.61
CA GLN A 19 11.72 -3.52 -2.89
C GLN A 19 11.21 -3.82 -1.48
N GLU A 20 10.12 -3.18 -1.07
CA GLU A 20 9.54 -3.27 0.26
C GLU A 20 8.94 -4.67 0.50
N PRO A 21 9.17 -5.31 1.66
CA PRO A 21 8.41 -6.49 2.03
C PRO A 21 6.94 -6.15 2.24
N MET A 22 6.05 -7.14 2.04
CA MET A 22 4.63 -6.96 2.31
C MET A 22 4.42 -6.61 3.78
N SER A 23 3.63 -5.57 4.04
CA SER A 23 3.28 -5.11 5.38
C SER A 23 1.94 -5.67 5.86
N PHE A 24 1.07 -6.11 4.92
CA PHE A 24 -0.27 -6.60 5.20
C PHE A 24 -0.61 -7.85 4.39
N LEU A 25 -1.29 -8.78 5.05
CA LEU A 25 -1.96 -9.95 4.51
C LEU A 25 -3.41 -9.89 4.99
N ILE A 26 -4.38 -9.65 4.11
CA ILE A 26 -5.77 -9.41 4.50
C ILE A 26 -6.67 -10.45 3.86
N LEU A 27 -7.50 -11.11 4.65
CA LEU A 27 -8.57 -11.98 4.17
C LEU A 27 -9.88 -11.21 4.08
N ALA A 28 -10.46 -11.15 2.88
CA ALA A 28 -11.75 -10.51 2.62
C ALA A 28 -12.59 -11.31 1.62
N LYS A 29 -13.92 -11.25 1.72
CA LYS A 29 -14.89 -11.92 0.84
C LYS A 29 -14.72 -11.50 -0.63
N ASN A 30 -14.47 -10.21 -0.87
CA ASN A 30 -14.31 -9.62 -2.20
C ASN A 30 -13.72 -8.20 -2.11
N ASP A 31 -13.46 -7.59 -3.26
CA ASP A 31 -12.90 -6.25 -3.37
C ASP A 31 -13.76 -5.20 -2.66
N ASN A 32 -15.08 -5.31 -2.74
CA ASN A 32 -16.00 -4.36 -2.12
C ASN A 32 -15.88 -4.35 -0.59
N GLU A 33 -15.66 -5.51 0.03
CA GLU A 33 -15.42 -5.61 1.47
C GLU A 33 -14.10 -4.93 1.86
N LEU A 34 -13.04 -5.13 1.07
CA LEU A 34 -11.75 -4.48 1.29
C LEU A 34 -11.85 -2.96 1.12
N VAL A 35 -12.47 -2.48 0.05
CA VAL A 35 -12.69 -1.04 -0.18
C VAL A 35 -13.52 -0.42 0.96
N LYS A 36 -14.58 -1.10 1.41
CA LYS A 36 -15.39 -0.63 2.55
C LYS A 36 -14.60 -0.55 3.84
N PHE A 37 -13.72 -1.52 4.09
CA PHE A 37 -12.82 -1.54 5.24
C PHE A 37 -11.91 -0.32 5.28
N PHE A 38 -11.23 0.00 4.16
CA PHE A 38 -10.40 1.21 4.05
C PHE A 38 -11.23 2.50 4.18
N LYS A 39 -12.39 2.57 3.50
CA LYS A 39 -13.27 3.73 3.54
C LYS A 39 -13.75 4.08 4.95
N LYS A 40 -14.10 3.07 5.76
CA LYS A 40 -14.49 3.28 7.17
C LYS A 40 -13.38 3.86 8.04
N SER A 41 -12.12 3.69 7.64
CA SER A 41 -10.95 4.26 8.31
C SER A 41 -10.48 5.58 7.68
N ALA A 42 -11.32 6.19 6.84
CA ALA A 42 -11.06 7.42 6.09
C ALA A 42 -9.85 7.32 5.13
N TRP A 43 -9.66 6.13 4.55
CA TRP A 43 -8.78 5.92 3.41
C TRP A 43 -9.61 5.85 2.13
N TYR A 44 -9.18 6.58 1.10
CA TYR A 44 -9.91 6.73 -0.14
C TYR A 44 -9.21 5.96 -1.25
N GLU A 45 -9.97 5.23 -2.05
CA GLU A 45 -9.45 4.56 -3.24
C GLU A 45 -8.84 5.61 -4.19
N ALA A 46 -7.66 5.32 -4.71
CA ALA A 46 -6.96 6.22 -5.61
C ALA A 46 -7.43 6.01 -7.06
N ASP A 47 -7.46 7.10 -7.81
CA ASP A 47 -7.76 7.06 -9.24
C ASP A 47 -6.66 6.26 -9.97
N TYR A 48 -7.04 5.49 -10.99
CA TYR A 48 -6.09 4.74 -11.81
C TYR A 48 -5.05 5.67 -12.44
N PHE A 49 -3.79 5.21 -12.46
CA PHE A 49 -2.71 5.94 -13.11
C PHE A 49 -2.91 5.98 -14.64
N ASN A 50 -3.47 7.07 -15.15
CA ASN A 50 -3.70 7.33 -16.56
C ASN A 50 -3.46 8.81 -16.92
N ARG A 51 -3.44 9.12 -18.23
CA ARG A 51 -3.17 10.48 -18.73
C ARG A 51 -4.09 11.57 -18.14
N TYR A 52 -5.35 11.27 -17.88
CA TYR A 52 -6.31 12.23 -17.31
C TYR A 52 -6.02 12.49 -15.83
N SER A 53 -5.81 11.43 -15.05
CA SER A 53 -5.44 11.54 -13.63
C SER A 53 -4.10 12.28 -13.44
N LEU A 54 -3.15 12.09 -14.37
CA LEU A 54 -1.85 12.76 -14.37
C LEU A 54 -1.97 14.26 -14.63
N LEU A 55 -2.76 14.65 -15.64
CA LEU A 55 -3.04 16.07 -15.92
C LEU A 55 -3.69 16.76 -14.71
N LYS A 56 -4.68 16.11 -14.09
CA LYS A 56 -5.34 16.62 -12.88
C LYS A 56 -4.40 16.70 -11.69
N LEU A 57 -3.49 15.73 -11.52
CA LEU A 57 -2.43 15.78 -10.51
C LEU A 57 -1.51 16.99 -10.73
N VAL A 58 -1.09 17.25 -11.97
CA VAL A 58 -0.23 18.40 -12.31
C VAL A 58 -0.96 19.72 -12.05
N GLU A 59 -2.22 19.86 -12.47
CA GLU A 59 -3.02 21.06 -12.24
C GLU A 59 -3.23 21.34 -10.74
N THR A 60 -3.62 20.32 -9.97
CA THR A 60 -3.83 20.45 -8.51
C THR A 60 -2.53 20.73 -7.76
N SER A 61 -1.40 20.18 -8.21
CA SER A 61 -0.06 20.49 -7.70
C SER A 61 0.30 21.95 -7.88
N ALA A 62 0.09 22.49 -9.09
CA ALA A 62 0.36 23.90 -9.39
C ALA A 62 -0.53 24.85 -8.58
N LEU A 63 -1.79 24.45 -8.33
CA LEU A 63 -2.77 25.25 -7.60
C LEU A 63 -2.75 25.05 -6.07
N ASN A 64 -1.84 24.21 -5.52
CA ASN A 64 -1.82 23.79 -4.11
C ASN A 64 -3.19 23.30 -3.59
N LYS A 65 -4.02 22.71 -4.45
CA LYS A 65 -5.34 22.18 -4.09
C LYS A 65 -5.21 20.74 -3.59
N SER A 66 -6.10 20.32 -2.67
CA SER A 66 -6.17 18.92 -2.24
C SER A 66 -6.81 18.06 -3.32
N TYR A 67 -6.23 16.88 -3.58
CA TYR A 67 -6.80 15.84 -4.44
C TYR A 67 -6.94 14.55 -3.64
N LEU A 68 -8.11 14.32 -3.05
CA LEU A 68 -8.35 13.21 -2.12
C LEU A 68 -8.17 11.81 -2.75
N THR A 69 -8.36 11.68 -4.07
CA THR A 69 -8.22 10.43 -4.83
C THR A 69 -7.09 10.49 -5.88
N GLY A 70 -6.09 11.36 -5.70
CA GLY A 70 -4.96 11.48 -6.63
C GLY A 70 -4.28 10.13 -6.94
N PRO A 71 -3.82 9.91 -8.20
CA PRO A 71 -3.28 8.62 -8.60
C PRO A 71 -2.00 8.27 -7.82
N VAL A 72 -1.85 6.98 -7.52
CA VAL A 72 -0.68 6.45 -6.82
C VAL A 72 0.30 5.86 -7.84
N THR A 73 1.60 6.14 -7.67
CA THR A 73 2.63 5.56 -8.55
C THR A 73 2.55 4.03 -8.55
N PRO A 74 2.55 3.39 -9.74
CA PRO A 74 2.54 1.94 -9.87
C PRO A 74 3.64 1.26 -9.05
N SER A 75 3.29 0.14 -8.43
CA SER A 75 4.20 -0.78 -7.75
C SER A 75 3.86 -2.18 -8.23
N PHE A 76 4.84 -3.07 -8.23
CA PHE A 76 4.70 -4.41 -8.79
C PHE A 76 4.86 -5.48 -7.71
N TRP A 77 4.17 -6.58 -7.89
CA TRP A 77 4.31 -7.79 -7.10
C TRP A 77 3.95 -8.97 -8.00
N ASN A 78 4.82 -9.98 -8.05
CA ASN A 78 4.64 -11.15 -8.91
C ASN A 78 4.35 -10.76 -10.37
N SER A 79 5.10 -9.78 -10.88
CA SER A 79 5.02 -9.20 -12.22
C SER A 79 3.70 -8.52 -12.58
N ASN A 80 2.85 -8.23 -11.59
CA ASN A 80 1.59 -7.53 -11.76
C ASN A 80 1.61 -6.18 -11.05
N VAL A 81 0.99 -5.17 -11.67
CA VAL A 81 0.69 -3.90 -10.99
C VAL A 81 -0.34 -4.13 -9.90
N HIS A 82 -0.34 -3.30 -8.86
CA HIS A 82 -1.36 -3.36 -7.80
C HIS A 82 -2.78 -3.30 -8.38
N ASP A 83 -3.69 -4.09 -7.80
CA ASP A 83 -5.08 -4.13 -8.21
C ASP A 83 -5.90 -3.01 -7.57
N LEU A 84 -5.54 -2.64 -6.33
CA LEU A 84 -6.21 -1.64 -5.52
C LEU A 84 -5.18 -0.75 -4.86
N SER A 85 -5.44 0.55 -4.79
CA SER A 85 -4.64 1.46 -3.99
C SER A 85 -5.51 2.45 -3.24
N PHE A 86 -5.05 2.81 -2.05
CA PHE A 86 -5.74 3.72 -1.15
C PHE A 86 -4.80 4.83 -0.71
N GLN A 87 -5.36 6.00 -0.41
CA GLN A 87 -4.61 7.10 0.17
C GLN A 87 -5.36 7.78 1.29
N LYS A 88 -4.59 8.42 2.17
CA LYS A 88 -5.13 9.30 3.20
C LYS A 88 -4.31 10.59 3.26
N PRO A 89 -4.96 11.77 3.20
CA PRO A 89 -4.27 13.04 3.36
C PRO A 89 -3.76 13.19 4.80
N THR A 90 -2.61 13.84 4.96
CA THR A 90 -2.13 14.32 6.26
C THR A 90 -2.94 15.53 6.73
N PRO A 91 -2.83 15.97 8.01
CA PRO A 91 -3.48 17.19 8.49
C PRO A 91 -3.14 18.45 7.69
N LYS A 92 -1.97 18.47 7.02
CA LYS A 92 -1.59 19.56 6.11
C LYS A 92 -2.40 19.57 4.80
N ASN A 93 -3.07 18.48 4.48
CA ASN A 93 -3.98 18.30 3.34
C ASN A 93 -3.40 18.72 1.98
N THR A 94 -2.09 18.52 1.79
CA THR A 94 -1.41 18.81 0.52
C THR A 94 -1.23 17.54 -0.28
N ILE A 95 -0.88 17.65 -1.56
CA ILE A 95 -0.42 16.49 -2.35
C ILE A 95 1.01 16.05 -1.98
N ARG A 96 1.74 16.83 -1.17
CA ARG A 96 3.16 16.60 -0.88
C ARG A 96 3.40 15.62 0.26
N GLU A 97 2.41 15.48 1.14
CA GLU A 97 2.47 14.63 2.32
C GLU A 97 1.21 13.77 2.39
N ARG A 98 1.35 12.48 2.04
CA ARG A 98 0.23 11.53 1.96
C ARG A 98 0.64 10.13 2.37
N HIS A 99 -0.32 9.43 2.95
CA HIS A 99 -0.20 8.02 3.23
C HIS A 99 -0.74 7.22 2.04
N HIS A 100 -0.04 6.17 1.64
CA HIS A 100 -0.41 5.33 0.50
C HIS A 100 -0.35 3.85 0.87
N VAL A 101 -1.32 3.10 0.34
CA VAL A 101 -1.37 1.65 0.48
C VAL A 101 -1.68 1.04 -0.88
N ARG A 102 -1.02 -0.06 -1.21
CA ARG A 102 -1.20 -0.79 -2.46
C ARG A 102 -1.46 -2.24 -2.14
N PHE A 103 -2.47 -2.83 -2.79
CA PHE A 103 -2.84 -4.23 -2.62
C PHE A 103 -2.85 -4.98 -3.95
N TRP A 104 -2.44 -6.24 -3.86
CA TRP A 104 -2.55 -7.24 -4.91
C TRP A 104 -3.48 -8.35 -4.47
N LYS A 105 -4.31 -8.81 -5.40
CA LYS A 105 -5.15 -9.98 -5.26
C LYS A 105 -4.30 -11.22 -5.44
N THR A 106 -4.45 -12.17 -4.54
CA THR A 106 -3.92 -13.52 -4.77
C THR A 106 -5.01 -14.44 -5.30
N ASN A 107 -4.61 -15.59 -5.82
CA ASN A 107 -5.50 -16.70 -6.15
C ASN A 107 -5.66 -17.68 -4.96
N ILE A 108 -5.35 -17.23 -3.74
CA ILE A 108 -5.47 -18.02 -2.52
C ILE A 108 -6.78 -17.65 -1.84
N PHE A 109 -7.56 -18.67 -1.51
CA PHE A 109 -8.83 -18.55 -0.83
C PHE A 109 -8.86 -19.45 0.40
N THR A 110 -9.54 -19.01 1.45
CA THR A 110 -9.90 -19.88 2.58
C THR A 110 -10.99 -20.86 2.16
N ILE A 111 -11.20 -21.90 2.96
CA ILE A 111 -12.32 -22.85 2.78
C ILE A 111 -13.69 -22.17 2.85
N PHE A 112 -13.78 -20.98 3.46
CA PHE A 112 -14.98 -20.16 3.57
C PHE A 112 -15.09 -19.11 2.44
N GLY A 113 -14.23 -19.18 1.42
CA GLY A 113 -14.27 -18.32 0.24
C GLY A 113 -13.69 -16.91 0.42
N LYS A 114 -13.01 -16.61 1.54
CA LYS A 114 -12.30 -15.33 1.70
C LYS A 114 -11.02 -15.35 0.88
N ARG A 115 -10.80 -14.34 0.04
CA ARG A 115 -9.57 -14.16 -0.74
C ARG A 115 -8.49 -13.51 0.12
N LEU A 116 -7.25 -13.98 -0.04
CA LEU A 116 -6.06 -13.31 0.49
C LEU A 116 -5.61 -12.17 -0.43
N TYR A 117 -5.44 -11.00 0.17
CA TYR A 117 -4.80 -9.82 -0.42
C TYR A 117 -3.46 -9.60 0.28
N VAL A 118 -2.46 -9.17 -0.47
CA VAL A 118 -1.17 -8.74 0.09
C VAL A 118 -0.93 -7.29 -0.24
N GLY A 119 -0.26 -6.55 0.64
CA GLY A 119 -0.05 -5.12 0.40
C GLY A 119 1.14 -4.50 1.11
N THR A 120 1.57 -3.35 0.59
CA THR A 120 2.58 -2.47 1.17
C THR A 120 1.96 -1.15 1.59
N ALA A 121 2.55 -0.50 2.58
CA ALA A 121 2.17 0.83 3.03
C ALA A 121 3.39 1.77 2.99
N SER A 122 3.23 2.97 2.46
CA SER A 122 4.30 3.96 2.30
C SER A 122 3.81 5.36 2.70
N TYR A 123 4.63 6.08 3.47
CA TYR A 123 4.38 7.47 3.81
C TYR A 123 5.21 8.40 2.93
N ASP A 124 4.54 9.21 2.12
CA ASP A 124 5.20 10.17 1.26
C ASP A 124 5.42 11.46 2.04
N THR A 125 6.67 11.85 2.25
CA THR A 125 7.04 12.99 3.10
C THR A 125 7.21 14.30 2.34
N ARG A 126 7.60 14.24 1.06
CA ARG A 126 7.84 15.40 0.17
C ARG A 126 7.76 14.97 -1.29
N ILE A 127 7.62 15.93 -2.21
CA ILE A 127 7.82 15.70 -3.66
C ILE A 127 9.31 15.91 -3.99
N LYS A 128 9.94 14.94 -4.65
CA LYS A 128 11.30 15.02 -5.19
C LYS A 128 11.31 15.50 -6.65
N TRP A 129 10.33 15.11 -7.48
CA TRP A 129 10.29 15.42 -8.93
C TRP A 129 8.89 15.47 -9.52
N LEU A 130 8.28 16.66 -9.73
CA LEU A 130 6.92 16.93 -10.27
C LEU A 130 5.76 16.09 -9.65
N ILE A 131 5.86 14.76 -9.70
CA ILE A 131 4.96 13.69 -9.26
C ILE A 131 5.62 12.60 -8.39
N THR A 132 6.95 12.50 -8.31
CA THR A 132 7.63 11.45 -7.52
C THR A 132 7.90 11.93 -6.10
N HIS A 133 7.43 11.17 -5.11
CA HIS A 133 7.60 11.50 -3.70
C HIS A 133 8.81 10.83 -3.07
N LYS A 134 9.31 11.47 -2.01
CA LYS A 134 10.25 10.86 -1.08
C LYS A 134 9.46 10.07 -0.06
N ILE A 135 9.66 8.76 -0.03
CA ILE A 135 9.05 7.87 0.97
C ILE A 135 9.86 7.97 2.27
N ASP A 136 9.16 7.99 3.40
CA ASP A 136 9.79 7.90 4.72
C ASP A 136 10.56 6.58 4.84
N PRO A 137 11.83 6.59 5.27
CA PRO A 137 12.64 5.38 5.37
C PRO A 137 12.08 4.36 6.37
N ASN A 138 11.25 4.79 7.33
CA ASN A 138 10.66 3.92 8.35
C ASN A 138 9.33 3.32 7.88
N ILE A 139 9.37 2.29 7.05
CA ILE A 139 8.14 1.62 6.57
C ILE A 139 7.40 0.87 7.70
N ASP A 140 8.08 0.55 8.81
CA ASP A 140 7.42 -0.01 9.99
C ASP A 140 6.47 1.00 10.64
N ALA A 141 6.89 2.27 10.74
CA ALA A 141 6.04 3.32 11.32
C ALA A 141 4.75 3.51 10.51
N GLU A 142 4.84 3.47 9.18
CA GLU A 142 3.67 3.56 8.32
C GLU A 142 2.76 2.32 8.45
N ARG A 143 3.32 1.11 8.56
CA ARG A 143 2.55 -0.10 8.88
C ARG A 143 1.79 0.05 10.19
N GLU A 144 2.43 0.55 11.26
CA GLU A 144 1.76 0.77 12.54
C GLU A 144 0.68 1.84 12.46
N TYR A 145 0.93 2.91 11.71
CA TYR A 145 -0.04 3.99 11.48
C TYR A 145 -1.29 3.45 10.79
N LEU A 146 -1.11 2.77 9.65
CA LEU A 146 -2.22 2.18 8.91
C LEU A 146 -3.01 1.20 9.77
N PHE A 147 -2.33 0.28 10.47
CA PHE A 147 -3.01 -0.71 11.30
C PHE A 147 -3.86 -0.06 12.40
N LYS A 148 -3.34 0.96 13.09
CA LYS A 148 -4.08 1.72 14.11
C LYS A 148 -5.32 2.41 13.55
N ASP A 149 -5.25 2.90 12.32
CA ASP A 149 -6.41 3.47 11.64
C ASP A 149 -7.43 2.42 11.21
N LEU A 150 -6.96 1.28 10.71
CA LEU A 150 -7.81 0.17 10.27
C LEU A 150 -8.60 -0.46 11.41
N LEU A 151 -8.06 -0.47 12.64
CA LEU A 151 -8.80 -0.89 13.84
C LEU A 151 -10.10 -0.11 14.05
N LYS A 152 -10.14 1.18 13.66
CA LYS A 152 -11.31 2.06 13.83
C LYS A 152 -12.48 1.68 12.92
N SER A 153 -12.27 0.82 11.92
CA SER A 153 -13.32 0.37 11.00
C SER A 153 -14.42 -0.47 11.66
N GLY A 154 -14.09 -1.15 12.77
CA GLY A 154 -14.96 -2.15 13.40
C GLY A 154 -15.24 -3.37 12.51
N MET A 155 -14.42 -3.63 11.50
CA MET A 155 -14.61 -4.72 10.53
C MET A 155 -13.60 -5.87 10.67
N ILE A 156 -12.62 -5.74 11.58
CA ILE A 156 -11.61 -6.78 11.83
C ILE A 156 -12.21 -7.84 12.74
N LEU A 157 -12.23 -9.09 12.27
CA LEU A 157 -12.63 -10.28 13.02
C LEU A 157 -11.48 -10.75 13.92
N ASP A 158 -10.28 -10.89 13.34
CA ASP A 158 -9.07 -11.29 14.03
C ASP A 158 -7.84 -10.67 13.36
N TYR A 159 -6.75 -10.55 14.10
CA TYR A 159 -5.47 -10.13 13.54
C TYR A 159 -4.28 -10.69 14.31
N GLN A 160 -3.18 -10.89 13.59
CA GLN A 160 -1.90 -11.26 14.18
C GLN A 160 -0.76 -10.49 13.51
N LYS A 161 0.22 -10.06 14.29
CA LYS A 161 1.48 -9.55 13.76
C LYS A 161 2.48 -10.69 13.62
N ILE A 162 2.85 -11.02 12.38
CA ILE A 162 3.70 -12.17 12.05
C ILE A 162 5.05 -11.71 11.50
N GLN A 163 6.08 -12.54 11.69
CA GLN A 163 7.39 -12.33 11.04
C GLN A 163 7.32 -12.86 9.60
N LEU A 164 7.33 -11.96 8.61
CA LEU A 164 7.24 -12.36 7.21
C LEU A 164 8.63 -12.62 6.61
N VAL A 165 9.55 -11.70 6.86
CA VAL A 165 10.97 -11.73 6.43
C VAL A 165 11.87 -11.33 7.59
N GLY A 166 13.19 -11.53 7.51
CA GLY A 166 14.11 -10.99 8.53
C GLY A 166 14.18 -9.45 8.49
N LYS A 167 14.67 -8.86 9.58
CA LYS A 167 15.02 -7.42 9.62
C LYS A 167 15.93 -7.09 8.44
N THR A 168 15.62 -6.03 7.71
CA THR A 168 16.34 -5.69 6.49
C THR A 168 16.29 -4.20 6.18
N THR A 169 17.15 -3.79 5.25
CA THR A 169 17.14 -2.48 4.60
C THR A 169 17.09 -2.69 3.09
N GLY A 170 16.63 -1.68 2.36
CA GLY A 170 16.59 -1.77 0.91
C GLY A 170 16.44 -0.40 0.28
N ILE A 171 16.24 -0.41 -1.05
CA ILE A 171 16.05 0.79 -1.85
C ILE A 171 14.73 0.63 -2.60
N ASN A 172 13.86 1.63 -2.49
CA ASN A 172 12.58 1.61 -3.20
C ASN A 172 12.71 2.14 -4.65
N PHE A 173 11.59 2.21 -5.37
CA PHE A 173 11.57 2.66 -6.77
C PHE A 173 12.14 4.08 -6.97
N ALA A 174 11.98 4.97 -5.98
CA ALA A 174 12.45 6.35 -6.04
C ALA A 174 13.93 6.52 -5.70
N GLY A 175 14.63 5.41 -5.41
CA GLY A 175 16.02 5.45 -4.94
C GLY A 175 16.17 5.83 -3.48
N ASP A 176 15.08 5.85 -2.70
CA ASP A 176 15.14 6.11 -1.26
C ASP A 176 15.44 4.83 -0.49
N VAL A 177 16.27 4.96 0.54
CA VAL A 177 16.57 3.88 1.48
C VAL A 177 15.36 3.66 2.39
N PHE A 178 15.04 2.40 2.68
CA PHE A 178 14.09 2.03 3.74
C PHE A 178 14.72 1.05 4.73
N TYR A 179 14.13 0.94 5.91
CA TYR A 179 14.43 -0.07 6.92
C TYR A 179 13.16 -0.66 7.51
N THR A 180 13.22 -1.94 7.89
CA THR A 180 12.08 -2.66 8.46
C THR A 180 12.50 -3.82 9.36
N ASP A 181 11.70 -4.07 10.39
CA ASP A 181 11.75 -5.27 11.22
C ASP A 181 11.26 -6.55 10.50
N GLY A 182 10.71 -6.42 9.29
CA GLY A 182 10.28 -7.51 8.43
C GLY A 182 8.94 -8.15 8.84
N LYS A 183 8.17 -7.51 9.72
CA LYS A 183 6.86 -7.99 10.16
C LYS A 183 5.73 -7.55 9.24
N ALA A 184 4.64 -8.31 9.26
CA ALA A 184 3.41 -8.00 8.58
C ALA A 184 2.20 -8.23 9.51
N TYR A 185 1.10 -7.51 9.27
CA TYR A 185 -0.18 -7.83 9.87
C TYR A 185 -0.95 -8.82 9.00
N PHE A 186 -1.29 -9.97 9.58
CA PHE A 186 -2.33 -10.84 9.06
C PHE A 186 -3.67 -10.40 9.66
N ILE A 187 -4.66 -10.10 8.83
CA ILE A 187 -5.96 -9.55 9.24
C ILE A 187 -7.06 -10.35 8.57
N GLU A 188 -8.05 -10.79 9.35
CA GLU A 188 -9.29 -11.36 8.83
C GLU A 188 -10.43 -10.37 9.03
N LEU A 189 -11.22 -10.12 7.98
CA LEU A 189 -12.40 -9.27 8.04
C LEU A 189 -13.66 -10.09 8.36
N ASN A 190 -14.67 -9.46 9.00
CA ASN A 190 -15.98 -10.05 9.33
C ASN A 190 -16.78 -10.47 8.09
#